data_AF-A0A1P8WVG3-F1
#
_entry.id   AF-A0A1P8WVG3-F1
#
_cell.length_a   1.000
_cell.length_b   1.000
_cell.length_c   1.000
_cell.angle_alpha   90.00
_cell.angle_beta   90.00
_cell.angle_gamma   90.00
#
_symmetry.space_group_name_H-M   'P 1'
#
loop_
_entity.id
_entity.type
_entity.pdbx_description
1 polymer ?
#
loop_
_entity_poly.entity_id
_entity_poly.type
_entity_poly.pdbx_seq_one_letter_code
_entity_poly.pdbx_strand_id
1 'polypeptide(L)'
;MTMRGDLRSVAQGAATVATLATLPHSRWCILSTSGGRTLPLARSLDAAGLDAWAPVRTLRRPMPGQRRARYLGLRPRMREIDYAILPGFVFVGAEHLDDLARIALDDALLHPPFSVFQMAGRVPLIGSASLDGLREEEADAAVAIQAQRDAETRAQAQRARAEQMRTDRARRTALRRERRDFEQGARVAVLDMPSMAGMIGSVESSSGTKATIHFGGSLTMEIEAWQVIPAPLLDGHA
;
A
#
# COMPACT_ATOMS: atom_id res chain seq x y z
N MET A 1 13.91 30.79 37.07
CA MET A 1 15.10 30.08 36.57
C MET A 1 14.59 28.83 35.86
N THR A 2 14.56 28.87 34.54
CA THR A 2 13.68 28.08 33.68
C THR A 2 14.40 26.82 33.20
N MET A 3 13.99 25.65 33.68
CA MET A 3 14.51 24.35 33.23
C MET A 3 13.67 23.86 32.03
N ARG A 4 14.19 24.08 30.81
CA ARG A 4 13.70 23.42 29.59
C ARG A 4 14.42 22.08 29.46
N GLY A 5 13.70 20.99 29.74
CA GLY A 5 14.14 19.63 29.49
C GLY A 5 14.01 19.28 28.02
N ASP A 6 15.15 18.92 27.43
CA ASP A 6 15.37 18.47 26.06
C ASP A 6 14.66 17.13 25.80
N LEU A 7 13.66 17.10 24.90
CA LEU A 7 13.06 15.86 24.39
C LEU A 7 13.80 15.44 23.12
N ARG A 8 14.89 14.70 23.30
CA ARG A 8 15.57 14.02 22.20
C ARG A 8 14.86 12.71 21.85
N SER A 9 14.41 12.67 20.60
CA SER A 9 14.72 11.61 19.63
C SER A 9 14.48 10.15 20.06
N VAL A 10 13.33 9.60 19.65
CA VAL A 10 13.14 8.15 19.53
C VAL A 10 13.02 7.80 18.04
N ALA A 11 14.18 7.41 17.52
CA ALA A 11 14.46 6.50 16.41
C ALA A 11 13.31 6.08 15.49
N GLN A 12 13.33 6.62 14.27
CA GLN A 12 12.87 5.96 13.04
C GLN A 12 13.67 4.68 12.81
N GLY A 13 13.01 3.52 12.95
CA GLY A 13 13.48 2.26 12.39
C GLY A 13 13.05 2.14 10.93
N ALA A 14 13.72 2.86 10.03
CA ALA A 14 13.67 2.55 8.61
C ALA A 14 14.78 1.56 8.30
N ALA A 15 14.40 0.32 7.99
CA ALA A 15 15.30 -0.69 7.47
C ALA A 15 15.85 -0.22 6.11
N THR A 16 17.02 0.43 6.15
CA THR A 16 17.83 0.66 4.96
C THR A 16 18.44 -0.68 4.57
N VAL A 17 17.79 -1.37 3.62
CA VAL A 17 18.46 -2.40 2.83
C VAL A 17 19.58 -1.67 2.10
N ALA A 18 20.80 -1.87 2.57
CA ALA A 18 21.99 -1.36 1.91
C ALA A 18 22.11 -2.08 0.56
N THR A 19 21.62 -1.43 -0.49
CA THR A 19 22.05 -1.71 -1.85
C THR A 19 23.55 -1.49 -1.86
N LEU A 20 24.32 -2.58 -1.92
CA LEU A 20 25.76 -2.53 -2.17
C LEU A 20 25.94 -1.69 -3.44
N ALA A 21 26.59 -0.54 -3.29
CA ALA A 21 26.88 0.33 -4.41
C ALA A 21 27.88 -0.39 -5.31
N THR A 22 27.37 -1.08 -6.33
CA THR A 22 28.11 -1.59 -7.47
C THR A 22 29.02 -0.48 -7.98
N LEU A 23 30.34 -0.68 -7.91
CA LEU A 23 31.28 0.25 -8.52
C LEU A 23 30.97 0.32 -10.02
N PRO A 24 30.95 1.50 -10.64
CA PRO A 24 30.58 1.61 -12.05
C PRO A 24 31.61 0.90 -12.93
N HIS A 25 31.21 -0.27 -13.44
CA HIS A 25 31.95 -1.01 -14.45
C HIS A 25 32.21 -0.09 -15.65
N SER A 26 33.49 0.14 -15.98
CA SER A 26 33.82 1.01 -17.10
C SER A 26 33.45 0.36 -18.45
N ARG A 27 33.39 -0.99 -18.49
CA ARG A 27 33.04 -1.78 -19.66
C ARG A 27 32.20 -3.00 -19.30
N TRP A 28 31.33 -3.38 -20.22
CA TRP A 28 30.38 -4.48 -20.10
C TRP A 28 30.56 -5.44 -21.26
N CYS A 29 30.32 -6.73 -21.03
CA CYS A 29 30.16 -7.74 -22.07
C CYS A 29 28.70 -8.18 -22.14
N ILE A 30 28.31 -8.78 -23.28
CA ILE A 30 26.95 -9.28 -23.49
C ILE A 30 26.96 -10.81 -23.44
N LEU A 31 26.05 -11.36 -22.64
CA LEU A 31 25.68 -12.76 -22.67
C LEU A 31 24.35 -12.94 -23.41
N SER A 32 24.24 -14.07 -24.11
CA SER A 32 23.02 -14.49 -24.76
C SER A 32 22.44 -15.74 -24.11
N THR A 33 21.12 -15.78 -23.94
CA THR A 33 20.37 -16.91 -23.41
C THR A 33 18.96 -16.97 -24.02
N SER A 34 18.16 -17.96 -23.66
CA SER A 34 16.76 -17.98 -24.09
C SER A 34 15.94 -16.93 -23.34
N GLY A 35 14.98 -16.29 -24.02
CA GLY A 35 14.25 -15.14 -23.46
C GLY A 35 13.61 -15.38 -22.08
N GLY A 36 13.10 -16.58 -21.83
CA GLY A 36 12.52 -16.97 -20.53
C GLY A 36 13.53 -17.16 -19.40
N ARG A 37 14.84 -17.21 -19.69
CA ARG A 37 15.94 -17.43 -18.74
C ARG A 37 16.75 -16.18 -18.44
N THR A 38 16.49 -15.08 -19.14
CA THR A 38 17.21 -13.80 -19.00
C THR A 38 17.30 -13.32 -17.54
N LEU A 39 16.15 -13.15 -16.86
CA LEU A 39 16.13 -12.65 -15.48
C LEU A 39 16.67 -13.67 -14.47
N PRO A 40 16.32 -14.98 -14.54
CA PRO A 40 16.96 -15.98 -13.70
C PRO A 40 18.48 -16.02 -13.84
N LEU A 41 19.01 -15.88 -15.06
CA LEU A 41 20.44 -15.86 -15.32
C LEU A 41 21.10 -14.64 -14.68
N ALA A 42 20.57 -13.43 -14.95
CA ALA A 42 21.09 -12.20 -14.37
C ALA A 42 21.15 -12.28 -12.84
N ARG A 43 20.05 -12.68 -12.19
CA ARG A 43 19.97 -12.85 -10.72
C ARG A 43 20.96 -13.89 -10.19
N SER A 44 21.16 -14.98 -10.94
CA SER A 44 22.05 -16.08 -10.53
C SER A 44 23.52 -15.67 -10.61
N LEU A 45 23.92 -14.92 -11.64
CA LEU A 45 25.27 -14.39 -11.80
C LEU A 45 25.54 -13.23 -10.82
N ASP A 46 24.56 -12.36 -10.60
CA ASP A 46 24.63 -11.30 -9.59
C ASP A 46 24.81 -11.87 -8.18
N ALA A 47 24.04 -12.91 -7.82
CA ALA A 47 24.19 -13.62 -6.55
C ALA A 47 25.56 -14.33 -6.40
N ALA A 48 26.24 -14.64 -7.52
CA ALA A 48 27.60 -15.15 -7.53
C ALA A 48 28.67 -14.05 -7.45
N GLY A 49 28.26 -12.77 -7.41
CA GLY A 49 29.16 -11.62 -7.31
C GLY A 49 29.81 -11.20 -8.62
N LEU A 50 29.20 -11.54 -9.77
CA LEU A 50 29.74 -11.24 -11.11
C LEU A 50 29.20 -9.93 -11.71
N ASP A 51 28.49 -9.11 -10.94
CA ASP A 51 27.78 -7.90 -11.37
C ASP A 51 27.05 -8.07 -12.72
N ALA A 52 25.98 -8.86 -12.69
CA ALA A 52 25.17 -9.14 -13.85
C ALA A 52 23.87 -8.35 -13.82
N TRP A 53 23.59 -7.62 -14.89
CA TRP A 53 22.41 -6.79 -15.03
C TRP A 53 21.64 -7.15 -16.30
N ALA A 54 20.31 -7.18 -16.18
CA ALA A 54 19.40 -7.25 -17.32
C ALA A 54 18.29 -6.24 -17.09
N PRO A 55 18.00 -5.35 -18.05
CA PRO A 55 16.99 -4.31 -17.88
C PRO A 55 15.60 -4.93 -17.67
N VAL A 56 14.91 -4.52 -16.61
CA VAL A 56 13.63 -5.10 -16.17
C VAL A 56 12.48 -4.12 -16.37
N ARG A 57 11.32 -4.65 -16.78
CA ARG A 57 10.04 -3.96 -16.72
C ARG A 57 9.02 -4.82 -15.98
N THR A 58 8.25 -4.22 -15.09
CA THR A 58 7.15 -4.91 -14.41
C THR A 58 5.87 -4.74 -15.24
N LEU A 59 5.16 -5.84 -15.51
CA LEU A 59 3.88 -5.84 -16.22
C LEU A 59 2.77 -6.40 -15.34
N ARG A 60 1.58 -5.82 -15.41
CA ARG A 60 0.38 -6.34 -14.74
C ARG A 60 -0.36 -7.30 -15.66
N ARG A 61 -0.43 -8.57 -15.29
CA ARG A 61 -1.14 -9.61 -16.05
C ARG A 61 -2.24 -10.25 -15.20
N PRO A 62 -3.36 -10.64 -15.79
CA PRO A 62 -4.36 -11.43 -15.09
C PRO A 62 -3.74 -12.75 -14.62
N MET A 63 -4.06 -13.18 -13.40
CA MET A 63 -3.65 -14.48 -12.92
C MET A 63 -4.16 -15.60 -13.86
N PRO A 64 -3.37 -16.65 -14.08
CA PRO A 64 -3.85 -17.84 -14.80
C PRO A 64 -5.04 -18.47 -14.05
N GLY A 65 -5.89 -19.21 -14.77
CA GLY A 65 -7.04 -19.91 -14.19
C GLY A 65 -8.29 -19.04 -13.91
N GLN A 66 -8.28 -17.75 -14.27
CA GLN A 66 -9.40 -16.82 -13.97
C GLN A 66 -10.60 -16.89 -14.95
N ARG A 67 -10.74 -17.99 -15.72
CA ARG A 67 -11.81 -18.12 -16.72
C ARG A 67 -13.20 -18.12 -16.09
N ARG A 68 -13.37 -18.84 -14.96
CA ARG A 68 -14.64 -18.90 -14.22
C ARG A 68 -15.00 -17.56 -13.59
N ALA A 69 -14.03 -16.86 -13.01
CA ALA A 69 -14.25 -15.54 -12.42
C ALA A 69 -14.76 -14.53 -13.47
N ARG A 70 -14.16 -14.53 -14.67
CA ARG A 70 -14.64 -13.69 -15.78
C ARG A 70 -16.07 -14.03 -16.20
N TYR A 71 -16.40 -15.31 -16.29
CA TYR A 71 -17.76 -15.76 -16.62
C TYR A 71 -18.80 -15.28 -15.59
N LEU A 72 -18.43 -15.28 -14.30
CA LEU A 72 -19.28 -14.78 -13.21
C LEU A 72 -19.29 -13.23 -13.10
N GLY A 73 -18.71 -12.50 -14.04
CA GLY A 73 -18.61 -11.04 -14.00
C GLY A 73 -17.71 -10.50 -12.89
N LEU A 74 -16.91 -11.35 -12.24
CA LEU A 74 -15.98 -10.95 -11.21
C LEU A 74 -14.75 -10.32 -11.86
N ARG A 75 -14.21 -9.26 -11.23
CA ARG A 75 -12.98 -8.61 -11.69
C ARG A 75 -11.81 -9.61 -11.61
N PRO A 76 -10.98 -9.74 -12.67
CA PRO A 76 -9.84 -10.64 -12.66
C PRO A 76 -8.80 -10.15 -11.64
N ARG A 77 -8.25 -11.07 -10.85
CA ARG A 77 -7.08 -10.78 -10.02
C ARG A 77 -5.88 -10.54 -10.93
N MET A 78 -5.24 -9.39 -10.78
CA MET A 78 -4.02 -9.03 -11.50
C MET A 78 -2.81 -9.41 -10.65
N ARG A 79 -1.76 -9.91 -11.28
CA ARG A 79 -0.43 -10.11 -10.69
C ARG A 79 0.59 -9.27 -11.43
N GLU A 80 1.54 -8.72 -10.70
CA GLU A 80 2.71 -8.08 -11.26
C GLU A 80 3.75 -9.16 -11.58
N ILE A 81 4.35 -9.06 -12.76
CA ILE A 81 5.36 -9.99 -13.26
C ILE A 81 6.47 -9.18 -13.89
N ASP A 82 7.70 -9.46 -13.49
CA ASP A 82 8.88 -8.87 -14.10
C ASP A 82 9.21 -9.56 -15.43
N TYR A 83 9.51 -8.74 -16.43
CA TYR A 83 9.96 -9.17 -17.75
C TYR A 83 11.23 -8.42 -18.11
N ALA A 84 12.15 -9.10 -18.79
CA ALA A 84 13.28 -8.41 -19.42
C ALA A 84 12.76 -7.47 -20.51
N ILE A 85 13.28 -6.24 -20.55
CA ILE A 85 13.06 -5.28 -21.64
C ILE A 85 13.69 -5.82 -22.92
N LEU A 86 14.88 -6.41 -22.80
CA LEU A 86 15.61 -7.12 -23.85
C LEU A 86 15.72 -8.62 -23.53
N PRO A 87 14.71 -9.44 -23.89
CA PRO A 87 14.78 -10.87 -23.67
C PRO A 87 15.95 -11.50 -24.43
N GLY A 88 16.69 -12.36 -23.73
CA GLY A 88 17.80 -13.12 -24.27
C GLY A 88 19.16 -12.45 -24.11
N PHE A 89 19.22 -11.22 -23.60
CA PHE A 89 20.48 -10.51 -23.37
C PHE A 89 20.68 -10.18 -21.89
N VAL A 90 21.88 -10.46 -21.38
CA VAL A 90 22.33 -10.08 -20.03
C VAL A 90 23.66 -9.37 -20.18
N PHE A 91 23.85 -8.29 -19.44
CA PHE A 91 25.09 -7.53 -19.40
C PHE A 91 25.87 -7.91 -18.14
N VAL A 92 27.17 -8.12 -18.28
CA VAL A 92 28.06 -8.46 -17.16
C VAL A 92 29.31 -7.60 -17.21
N GLY A 93 29.89 -7.27 -16.05
CA GLY A 93 31.18 -6.58 -15.97
C GLY A 93 32.26 -7.27 -16.82
N ALA A 94 33.03 -6.50 -17.59
CA ALA A 94 34.05 -7.04 -18.49
C ALA A 94 35.23 -7.71 -17.74
N GLU A 95 35.47 -7.34 -16.49
CA GLU A 95 36.45 -7.94 -15.58
C GLU A 95 36.14 -9.41 -15.25
N HIS A 96 34.88 -9.83 -15.38
CA HIS A 96 34.44 -11.19 -15.08
C HIS A 96 34.49 -12.13 -16.29
N LEU A 97 35.08 -11.70 -17.42
CA LEU A 97 35.08 -12.48 -18.67
C LEU A 97 35.76 -13.85 -18.50
N ASP A 98 36.85 -13.92 -17.74
CA ASP A 98 37.55 -15.18 -17.48
C ASP A 98 36.71 -16.13 -16.61
N ASP A 99 36.03 -15.60 -15.59
CA ASP A 99 35.14 -16.39 -14.74
C ASP A 99 33.93 -16.90 -15.52
N LEU A 100 33.34 -16.06 -16.38
CA LEU A 100 32.27 -16.45 -17.30
C LEU A 100 32.69 -17.55 -18.27
N ALA A 101 33.92 -17.50 -18.80
CA ALA A 101 34.45 -18.55 -19.67
C ALA A 101 34.61 -19.88 -18.92
N ARG A 102 35.06 -19.85 -17.65
CA ARG A 102 35.11 -21.04 -16.80
C ARG A 102 33.72 -21.61 -16.52
N ILE A 103 32.76 -20.75 -16.15
CA ILE A 103 31.37 -21.16 -15.89
C ILE A 103 30.72 -21.76 -17.13
N ALA A 104 30.98 -21.19 -18.32
CA ALA A 104 30.42 -21.70 -19.57
C ALA A 104 30.97 -23.09 -19.97
N LEU A 105 32.14 -23.46 -19.45
CA LEU A 105 32.76 -24.78 -19.66
C LEU A 105 32.40 -25.79 -18.58
N ASP A 106 31.90 -25.34 -17.43
CA ASP A 106 31.50 -26.21 -16.33
C ASP A 106 30.07 -26.71 -16.52
N ASP A 107 29.92 -28.04 -16.61
CA ASP A 107 28.63 -28.71 -16.80
C ASP A 107 27.89 -28.93 -15.45
N ALA A 108 28.51 -28.57 -14.32
CA ALA A 108 27.87 -28.51 -13.02
C ALA A 108 26.98 -27.26 -12.92
N LEU A 109 25.83 -27.30 -13.59
CA LEU A 109 24.88 -26.20 -13.83
C LEU A 109 24.33 -25.54 -12.54
N LEU A 110 25.13 -24.68 -11.88
CA LEU A 110 24.67 -23.72 -10.88
C LEU A 110 23.89 -22.55 -11.52
N HIS A 111 24.16 -22.29 -12.80
CA HIS A 111 23.59 -21.18 -13.56
C HIS A 111 22.75 -21.67 -14.74
N PRO A 112 21.68 -20.95 -15.13
CA PRO A 112 20.98 -21.22 -16.39
C PRO A 112 21.96 -21.18 -17.57
N PRO A 113 21.81 -22.00 -18.61
CA PRO A 113 22.76 -22.02 -19.72
C PRO A 113 22.75 -20.70 -20.50
N PHE A 114 23.94 -20.26 -20.89
CA PHE A 114 24.18 -19.03 -21.63
C PHE A 114 25.37 -19.20 -22.57
N SER A 115 25.54 -18.25 -23.49
CA SER A 115 26.75 -18.15 -24.30
C SER A 115 27.21 -16.70 -24.38
N VAL A 116 28.51 -16.45 -24.33
CA VAL A 116 29.06 -15.11 -24.51
C VAL A 116 28.80 -14.66 -25.94
N PHE A 117 28.18 -13.49 -26.12
CA PHE A 117 27.89 -12.96 -27.44
C PHE A 117 29.20 -12.61 -28.15
N GLN A 118 29.38 -13.14 -29.36
CA GLN A 118 30.59 -12.93 -30.16
C GLN A 118 30.21 -12.34 -31.51
N MET A 119 30.98 -11.35 -31.94
CA MET A 119 30.87 -10.72 -33.26
C MET A 119 32.24 -10.79 -33.94
N ALA A 120 32.30 -11.45 -35.11
CA ALA A 120 33.55 -11.69 -35.84
C ALA A 120 34.66 -12.35 -34.99
N GLY A 121 34.29 -13.33 -34.15
CA GLY A 121 35.22 -14.06 -33.29
C GLY A 121 35.77 -13.25 -32.10
N ARG A 122 35.17 -12.10 -31.78
CA ARG A 122 35.55 -11.26 -30.64
C ARG A 122 34.34 -10.95 -29.76
N VAL A 123 34.57 -10.79 -28.46
CA VAL A 123 33.55 -10.34 -27.51
C VAL A 123 33.47 -8.81 -27.59
N PRO A 124 32.31 -8.22 -27.95
CA PRO A 124 32.16 -6.78 -27.94
C PRO A 124 32.16 -6.25 -26.50
N LEU A 125 32.98 -5.23 -26.26
CA LEU A 125 33.01 -4.50 -25.00
C LEU A 125 32.25 -3.19 -25.14
N ILE A 126 31.23 -3.01 -24.32
CA ILE A 126 30.32 -1.87 -24.34
C ILE A 126 30.67 -0.94 -23.18
N GLY A 127 30.80 0.36 -23.45
CA GLY A 127 31.00 1.35 -22.38
C GLY A 127 29.73 1.54 -21.56
N SER A 128 29.87 1.86 -20.27
CA SER A 128 28.70 2.11 -19.39
C SER A 128 27.70 3.12 -19.96
N ALA A 129 28.19 4.16 -20.65
CA ALA A 129 27.34 5.19 -21.25
C ALA A 129 26.39 4.65 -22.34
N SER A 130 26.75 3.56 -23.01
CA SER A 130 25.88 2.94 -24.01
C SER A 130 24.68 2.22 -23.40
N LEU A 131 24.71 1.95 -22.09
CA LEU A 131 23.61 1.34 -21.35
C LEU A 131 22.67 2.37 -20.73
N ASP A 132 23.01 3.67 -20.76
CA ASP A 132 22.23 4.72 -20.11
C ASP A 132 20.80 4.79 -20.65
N GLY A 133 20.61 4.68 -21.96
CA GLY A 133 19.27 4.63 -22.55
C GLY A 133 18.42 3.45 -22.08
N LEU A 134 19.04 2.29 -21.80
CA LEU A 134 18.32 1.14 -21.23
C LEU A 134 17.99 1.32 -19.75
N ARG A 135 18.86 2.02 -19.00
CA ARG A 135 18.60 2.38 -17.59
C ARG A 135 17.50 3.42 -17.48
N GLU A 136 17.46 4.40 -18.39
CA GLU A 136 16.37 5.37 -18.49
C GLU A 136 15.05 4.67 -18.78
N GLU A 137 15.02 3.74 -19.75
CA GLU A 137 13.81 2.96 -20.06
C GLU A 137 13.34 2.10 -18.87
N GLU A 138 14.26 1.48 -18.14
CA GLU A 138 13.95 0.74 -16.89
C GLU A 138 13.37 1.66 -15.81
N ALA A 139 13.96 2.85 -15.62
CA ALA A 139 13.47 3.83 -14.66
C ALA A 139 12.08 4.35 -15.02
N ASP A 140 11.84 4.68 -16.30
CA ASP A 140 10.53 5.10 -16.81
C ASP A 140 9.47 4.02 -16.62
N ALA A 141 9.82 2.76 -16.91
CA ALA A 141 8.95 1.62 -16.69
C ALA A 141 8.60 1.44 -15.20
N ALA A 142 9.57 1.64 -14.31
CA ALA A 142 9.36 1.58 -12.86
C ALA A 142 8.43 2.71 -12.36
N VAL A 143 8.64 3.94 -12.84
CA VAL A 143 7.78 5.10 -12.53
C VAL A 143 6.34 4.87 -12.97
N ALA A 144 6.13 4.33 -14.18
CA ALA A 144 4.79 4.03 -14.69
C ALA A 144 4.03 3.03 -13.80
N ILE A 145 4.71 2.00 -13.31
CA ILE A 145 4.10 0.99 -12.44
C ILE A 145 3.84 1.55 -11.04
N GLN A 146 4.74 2.36 -10.50
CA GLN A 146 4.52 3.01 -9.22
C GLN A 146 3.31 3.97 -9.27
N ALA A 147 3.19 4.76 -10.33
CA ALA A 147 2.03 5.64 -10.54
C ALA A 147 0.70 4.86 -10.59
N GLN A 148 0.70 3.66 -11.20
CA GLN A 148 -0.47 2.78 -11.19
C GLN A 148 -0.81 2.28 -9.77
N ARG A 149 0.18 1.84 -8.99
CA ARG A 149 -0.03 1.41 -7.59
C ARG A 149 -0.56 2.53 -6.73
N ASP A 150 -0.04 3.75 -6.90
CA ASP A 150 -0.48 4.93 -6.15
C ASP A 150 -1.91 5.35 -6.52
N ALA A 151 -2.27 5.25 -7.81
CA ALA A 151 -3.64 5.49 -8.25
C ALA A 151 -4.63 4.46 -7.66
N GLU A 152 -4.25 3.19 -7.59
CA GLU A 152 -5.09 2.15 -6.98
C GLU A 152 -5.26 2.36 -5.48
N THR A 153 -4.17 2.67 -4.78
CA THR A 153 -4.20 2.95 -3.33
C THR A 153 -5.11 4.14 -3.03
N ARG A 154 -5.05 5.21 -3.83
CA ARG A 154 -5.96 6.36 -3.71
C ARG A 154 -7.42 5.97 -3.96
N ALA A 155 -7.69 5.19 -5.00
CA ALA A 155 -9.04 4.73 -5.31
C ALA A 155 -9.62 3.82 -4.20
N GLN A 156 -8.79 2.96 -3.61
CA GLN A 156 -9.17 2.13 -2.47
C GLN A 156 -9.49 2.97 -1.23
N ALA A 157 -8.64 3.95 -0.90
CA ALA A 157 -8.87 4.86 0.21
C ALA A 157 -10.17 5.66 0.04
N GLN A 158 -10.47 6.12 -1.18
CA GLN A 158 -11.73 6.80 -1.47
C GLN A 158 -12.95 5.90 -1.27
N ARG A 159 -12.88 4.63 -1.71
CA ARG A 159 -13.96 3.66 -1.51
C ARG A 159 -14.17 3.35 -0.03
N ALA A 160 -13.09 3.13 0.71
CA ALA A 160 -13.16 2.87 2.15
C ALA A 160 -13.83 4.03 2.89
N ARG A 161 -13.46 5.28 2.57
CA ARG A 161 -14.11 6.47 3.13
C ARG A 161 -15.59 6.57 2.75
N ALA A 162 -15.93 6.30 1.50
CA ALA A 162 -17.32 6.30 1.05
C ALA A 162 -18.16 5.22 1.77
N GLU A 163 -17.59 4.05 2.00
CA GLU A 163 -18.21 2.95 2.74
C GLU A 163 -18.40 3.31 4.22
N GLN A 164 -17.37 3.85 4.88
CA GLN A 164 -17.46 4.36 6.25
C GLN A 164 -18.56 5.42 6.39
N MET A 165 -18.62 6.41 5.48
CA MET A 165 -19.68 7.41 5.49
C MET A 165 -21.07 6.80 5.27
N ARG A 166 -21.19 5.74 4.46
CA ARG A 166 -22.46 5.03 4.26
C ARG A 166 -22.87 4.27 5.52
N THR A 167 -21.95 3.55 6.16
CA THR A 167 -22.23 2.82 7.40
C THR A 167 -22.58 3.76 8.54
N ASP A 168 -21.89 4.89 8.65
CA ASP A 168 -22.19 5.89 9.69
C ASP A 168 -23.56 6.54 9.48
N ARG A 169 -23.89 6.90 8.23
CA ARG A 169 -25.23 7.40 7.89
C ARG A 169 -26.31 6.36 8.17
N ALA A 170 -26.08 5.09 7.83
CA ALA A 170 -27.00 4.00 8.11
C ALA A 170 -27.19 3.82 9.63
N ARG A 171 -26.10 3.85 10.41
CA ARG A 171 -26.13 3.76 11.88
C ARG A 171 -26.92 4.92 12.50
N ARG A 172 -26.65 6.16 12.09
CA ARG A 172 -27.40 7.35 12.56
C ARG A 172 -28.88 7.27 12.19
N THR A 173 -29.19 6.80 10.99
CA THR A 173 -30.58 6.59 10.55
C THR A 173 -31.28 5.51 11.37
N ALA A 174 -30.57 4.44 11.74
CA ALA A 174 -31.11 3.39 12.61
C ALA A 174 -31.38 3.90 14.03
N LEU A 175 -30.45 4.65 14.64
CA LEU A 175 -30.64 5.27 15.95
C LEU A 175 -31.84 6.22 15.98
N ARG A 176 -32.03 7.02 14.92
CA ARG A 176 -33.19 7.91 14.77
C ARG A 176 -34.54 7.20 14.71
N ARG A 177 -34.55 5.91 14.32
CA ARG A 177 -35.76 5.08 14.29
C ARG A 177 -35.99 4.34 15.61
N GLU A 178 -35.01 4.32 16.50
CA GLU A 178 -35.15 3.73 17.83
C GLU A 178 -36.16 4.56 18.62
N ARG A 179 -37.22 3.89 19.11
CA ARG A 179 -38.21 4.52 19.98
C ARG A 179 -37.79 4.31 21.43
N ARG A 180 -37.76 5.38 22.20
CA ARG A 180 -37.61 5.38 23.65
C ARG A 180 -38.71 6.19 24.27
N ASP A 181 -39.45 5.55 25.15
CA ASP A 181 -40.48 6.19 25.93
C ASP A 181 -39.87 6.64 27.26
N PHE A 182 -40.25 7.85 27.69
CA PHE A 182 -39.81 8.44 28.94
C PHE A 182 -41.04 8.91 29.69
N GLU A 183 -41.06 8.70 31.00
CA GLU A 183 -42.12 9.22 31.85
C GLU A 183 -42.03 10.74 31.97
N GLN A 184 -43.17 11.40 32.00
CA GLN A 184 -43.24 12.85 32.21
C GLN A 184 -42.67 13.18 33.61
N GLY A 185 -41.77 14.16 33.67
CA GLY A 185 -41.04 14.54 34.88
C GLY A 185 -39.74 13.75 35.12
N ALA A 186 -39.46 12.69 34.34
CA ALA A 186 -38.22 11.93 34.48
C ALA A 186 -37.00 12.81 34.18
N ARG A 187 -35.93 12.65 34.98
CA ARG A 187 -34.65 13.32 34.73
C ARG A 187 -33.88 12.56 33.65
N VAL A 188 -33.47 13.29 32.62
CA VAL A 188 -32.71 12.74 31.49
C VAL A 188 -31.46 13.57 31.22
N ALA A 189 -30.39 12.90 30.80
CA ALA A 189 -29.15 13.52 30.36
C ALA A 189 -29.02 13.45 28.84
N VAL A 190 -28.60 14.54 28.21
CA VAL A 190 -28.30 14.59 26.78
C VAL A 190 -26.90 14.03 26.56
N LEU A 191 -26.76 13.03 25.70
CA LEU A 191 -25.52 12.28 25.48
C LEU A 191 -24.85 12.68 24.17
N ASP A 192 -25.63 12.75 23.09
CA ASP A 192 -25.09 12.89 21.73
C ASP A 192 -25.67 14.11 21.01
N MET A 193 -25.40 15.28 21.58
CA MET A 193 -25.70 16.59 20.99
C MET A 193 -24.50 17.54 21.23
N PRO A 194 -23.75 17.96 20.19
CA PRO A 194 -22.48 18.67 20.36
C PRO A 194 -22.53 19.93 21.24
N SER A 195 -23.68 20.61 21.29
CA SER A 195 -23.85 21.84 22.07
C SER A 195 -24.40 21.63 23.48
N MET A 196 -24.93 20.44 23.81
CA MET A 196 -25.65 20.18 25.07
C MET A 196 -25.33 18.83 25.70
N ALA A 197 -24.34 18.10 25.18
CA ALA A 197 -23.87 16.84 25.76
C ALA A 197 -23.45 17.06 27.22
N GLY A 198 -24.00 16.23 28.11
CA GLY A 198 -23.83 16.32 29.56
C GLY A 198 -24.87 17.17 30.29
N MET A 199 -25.75 17.90 29.58
CA MET A 199 -26.83 18.65 30.23
C MET A 199 -27.92 17.71 30.73
N ILE A 200 -28.44 18.01 31.92
CA ILE A 200 -29.53 17.27 32.57
C ILE A 200 -30.77 18.15 32.57
N GLY A 201 -31.92 17.58 32.22
CA GLY A 201 -33.22 18.24 32.28
C GLY A 201 -34.33 17.29 32.67
N SER A 202 -35.56 17.80 32.78
CA SER A 202 -36.76 17.00 33.02
C SER A 202 -37.60 16.87 31.76
N VAL A 203 -38.13 15.67 31.51
CA VAL A 203 -39.01 15.40 30.36
C VAL A 203 -40.37 16.07 30.58
N GLU A 204 -40.75 16.98 29.69
CA GLU A 204 -42.06 17.63 29.71
C GLU A 204 -43.08 16.83 28.89
N SER A 205 -42.66 16.22 27.78
CA SER A 205 -43.47 15.30 26.97
C SER A 205 -42.56 14.38 26.14
N SER A 206 -43.05 13.19 25.80
CA SER A 206 -42.34 12.24 24.93
C SER A 206 -43.28 11.68 23.86
N SER A 207 -42.75 11.50 22.65
CA SER A 207 -43.44 10.95 21.48
C SER A 207 -42.77 9.69 20.93
N GLY A 208 -41.96 9.02 21.76
CA GLY A 208 -41.21 7.81 21.42
C GLY A 208 -39.95 8.08 20.60
N THR A 209 -40.02 8.87 19.51
CA THR A 209 -38.82 9.23 18.72
C THR A 209 -38.20 10.56 19.14
N LYS A 210 -38.95 11.39 19.86
CA LYS A 210 -38.51 12.69 20.36
C LYS A 210 -39.04 12.94 21.75
N ALA A 211 -38.28 13.66 22.56
CA ALA A 211 -38.63 14.11 23.89
C ALA A 211 -38.43 15.62 24.01
N THR A 212 -39.40 16.32 24.58
CA THR A 212 -39.30 17.74 24.93
C THR A 212 -38.72 17.82 26.33
N ILE A 213 -37.55 18.46 26.47
CA ILE A 213 -36.80 18.52 27.72
C ILE A 213 -36.69 19.97 28.19
N HIS A 214 -37.01 20.17 29.46
CA HIS A 214 -36.82 21.42 30.17
C HIS A 214 -35.48 21.38 30.94
N PHE A 215 -34.59 22.31 30.62
CA PHE A 215 -33.24 22.38 31.23
C PHE A 215 -33.15 23.35 32.42
N GLY A 216 -34.30 23.81 32.93
CA GLY A 216 -34.36 24.89 33.92
C GLY A 216 -34.54 26.27 33.28
N GLY A 217 -35.17 27.19 34.01
CA GLY A 217 -35.52 28.53 33.51
C GLY A 217 -36.58 28.49 32.41
N SER A 218 -36.32 29.18 31.29
CA SER A 218 -37.20 29.25 30.12
C SER A 218 -36.75 28.39 28.93
N LEU A 219 -35.69 27.59 29.09
CA LEU A 219 -35.13 26.79 27.99
C LEU A 219 -35.80 25.41 27.91
N THR A 220 -36.77 25.31 27.00
CA THR A 220 -37.37 24.05 26.57
C THR A 220 -36.89 23.72 25.16
N MET A 221 -36.47 22.48 24.92
CA MET A 221 -36.03 22.05 23.59
C MET A 221 -36.50 20.63 23.27
N GLU A 222 -36.87 20.43 22.01
CA GLU A 222 -37.21 19.12 21.46
C GLU A 222 -35.93 18.40 21.04
N ILE A 223 -35.68 17.21 21.60
CA ILE A 223 -34.46 16.42 21.39
C ILE A 223 -34.85 15.02 20.90
N GLU A 224 -34.04 14.42 20.02
CA GLU A 224 -34.29 13.05 19.54
C GLU A 224 -34.11 12.05 20.70
N ALA A 225 -35.06 11.13 20.88
CA ALA A 225 -35.13 10.26 22.06
C ALA A 225 -33.90 9.35 22.24
N TRP A 226 -33.20 9.00 21.14
CA TRP A 226 -31.96 8.22 21.20
C TRP A 226 -30.75 9.02 21.72
N GLN A 227 -30.82 10.36 21.70
CA GLN A 227 -29.75 11.25 22.19
C GLN A 227 -29.81 11.46 23.70
N VAL A 228 -30.85 10.94 24.36
CA VAL A 228 -31.09 11.13 25.79
C VAL A 228 -31.15 9.79 26.51
N ILE A 229 -30.61 9.78 27.71
CA ILE A 229 -30.63 8.63 28.62
C ILE A 229 -31.22 9.05 29.97
N PRO A 230 -31.82 8.12 30.73
CA PRO A 230 -32.18 8.39 32.11
C PRO A 230 -30.93 8.85 32.87
N ALA A 231 -30.99 10.04 33.48
CA ALA A 231 -29.92 10.47 34.37
C ALA A 231 -30.03 9.63 35.65
N PRO A 232 -28.92 9.08 36.17
CA PRO A 232 -28.97 8.37 37.45
C PRO A 232 -29.55 9.33 38.48
N LEU A 233 -30.52 8.85 39.28
CA LEU A 233 -30.91 9.54 40.49
C LEU A 233 -29.64 9.65 41.34
N LEU A 234 -29.02 10.83 41.34
CA LEU A 234 -28.20 11.25 42.45
C LEU A 234 -29.19 11.46 43.61
N ASP A 235 -29.55 10.36 44.24
CA ASP A 235 -30.22 10.33 45.54
C ASP A 235 -29.23 10.93 46.53
N GLY A 236 -29.23 12.25 46.61
CA GLY A 236 -28.68 12.99 47.73
C GLY A 236 -29.56 12.73 48.94
N HIS A 237 -29.34 11.60 49.61
CA HIS A 237 -29.64 11.51 51.02
C HIS A 237 -28.74 12.50 51.76
N ALA A 238 -29.42 13.37 52.50
CA ALA A 238 -28.91 14.39 53.39
C ALA A 238 -27.94 13.85 54.46
#